data_AF-A0AAV4TC41-F1
#
_entry.id   AF-A0AAV4TC41-F1
#
_cell.length_a   1.000
_cell.length_b   1.000
_cell.length_c   1.000
_cell.angle_alpha   90.00
_cell.angle_beta   90.00
_cell.angle_gamma   90.00
#
_symmetry.space_group_name_H-M   'P 1'
#
loop_
_entity.id
_entity.type
_entity.pdbx_description
1 polymer ?
#
loop_
_entity_poly.entity_id
_entity_poly.type
_entity_poly.pdbx_seq_one_letter_code
_entity_poly.pdbx_strand_id
1 'polypeptide(L)'
;MENGSENAAVLEWRNLINKCPSNNPCQGIICPKPFICLDLWMLHECRCPEGFTITEDGKNCTDANECLSDPCLNGGSCVNLPNGEGYYCICPRRVRGLFCGARHEEKVMRLSMAALAAILICLLNILSESS
;
A
#
# COMPACT_ATOMS: atom_id res chain seq x y z
N MET A 1 -4.98 16.61 39.68
CA MET A 1 -5.31 18.01 39.32
C MET A 1 -4.11 18.51 38.54
N GLU A 2 -3.99 18.03 37.30
CA GLU A 2 -4.42 18.64 36.03
C GLU A 2 -3.25 19.35 35.36
N ASN A 3 -2.78 18.74 34.27
CA ASN A 3 -2.63 19.45 33.00
C ASN A 3 -2.69 18.38 31.90
N GLY A 4 -3.89 17.85 31.71
CA GLY A 4 -4.23 17.16 30.48
C GLY A 4 -4.20 18.20 29.38
N SER A 5 -3.27 18.06 28.44
CA SER A 5 -3.37 18.79 27.18
C SER A 5 -4.60 18.25 26.47
N GLU A 6 -5.69 19.01 26.58
CA GLU A 6 -6.83 18.90 25.69
C GLU A 6 -6.37 19.12 24.23
N ASN A 7 -7.07 18.46 23.30
CA ASN A 7 -7.13 18.75 21.86
C ASN A 7 -6.19 18.00 20.89
N ALA A 8 -5.69 16.82 21.24
CA ALA A 8 -5.46 15.82 20.20
C ALA A 8 -6.74 14.97 20.08
N ALA A 9 -7.64 15.34 19.17
CA ALA A 9 -8.67 14.42 18.73
C ALA A 9 -7.94 13.20 18.13
N VAL A 10 -7.90 12.10 18.88
CA VAL A 10 -7.39 10.83 18.39
C VAL A 10 -8.42 10.34 17.38
N LEU A 11 -8.19 10.67 16.10
CA LEU A 11 -9.09 10.32 15.01
C LEU A 11 -9.00 8.84 14.62
N GLU A 12 -7.98 8.11 15.08
CA GLU A 12 -7.87 6.67 14.85
C GLU A 12 -7.24 5.96 16.05
N TRP A 13 -8.04 5.14 16.73
CA TRP A 13 -7.59 4.26 17.82
C TRP A 13 -7.00 2.93 17.31
N ARG A 14 -6.69 2.81 16.00
CA ARG A 14 -5.98 1.65 15.46
C ARG A 14 -4.49 1.79 15.80
N ASN A 15 -4.05 0.93 16.71
CA ASN A 15 -2.68 0.78 17.23
C ASN A 15 -2.34 1.74 18.36
N LEU A 16 -2.43 1.17 19.58
CA LEU A 16 -1.50 1.31 20.69
C LEU A 16 -0.43 2.39 20.48
N ILE A 17 -0.37 3.35 21.39
CA ILE A 17 0.85 4.14 21.64
C ILE A 17 2.04 3.18 21.52
N ASN A 18 2.91 3.40 20.54
CA ASN A 18 4.04 2.50 20.27
C ASN A 18 4.80 2.23 21.58
N LYS A 19 4.92 0.94 21.95
CA LYS A 19 5.53 0.39 23.19
C LYS A 19 4.63 0.30 24.43
N CYS A 20 3.36 0.66 24.36
CA CYS A 20 2.45 0.45 25.48
C CYS A 20 1.79 -0.94 25.39
N PRO A 21 1.86 -1.80 26.42
CA PRO A 21 1.21 -3.11 26.39
C PRO A 21 -0.32 -2.97 26.49
N SER A 22 -1.07 -3.60 25.58
CA SER A 22 -2.54 -3.69 25.70
C SER A 22 -2.94 -4.57 26.89
N ASN A 23 -4.10 -4.27 27.49
CA ASN A 23 -4.72 -5.09 28.54
C ASN A 23 -5.51 -6.30 28.00
N ASN A 24 -5.40 -6.60 26.69
CA ASN A 24 -6.10 -7.69 26.01
C ASN A 24 -7.60 -7.79 26.36
N PRO A 25 -8.39 -6.75 26.04
CA PRO A 25 -9.83 -6.73 26.28
C PRO A 25 -10.62 -7.75 25.45
N CYS A 26 -9.99 -8.39 24.45
CA CYS A 26 -10.60 -9.52 23.73
C CYS A 26 -10.54 -10.84 24.51
N GLN A 27 -9.79 -10.91 25.61
CA GLN A 27 -9.71 -12.10 26.43
C GLN A 27 -11.09 -12.45 27.01
N GLY A 28 -11.68 -13.56 26.54
CA GLY A 28 -12.99 -14.03 26.97
C GLY A 28 -14.18 -13.39 26.25
N ILE A 29 -13.94 -12.47 25.30
CA ILE A 29 -14.98 -11.89 24.45
C ILE A 29 -15.22 -12.81 23.26
N ILE A 30 -16.49 -13.13 23.00
CA ILE A 30 -16.92 -13.92 21.85
C ILE A 30 -17.82 -13.04 20.99
N CYS A 31 -17.35 -12.70 19.79
CA CYS A 31 -18.15 -12.01 18.80
C CYS A 31 -19.03 -13.02 18.01
N PRO A 32 -20.27 -12.65 17.65
CA PRO A 32 -21.07 -13.46 16.73
C PRO A 32 -20.33 -13.63 15.41
N LYS A 33 -20.35 -14.82 14.81
CA LYS A 33 -19.84 -14.97 13.44
C LYS A 33 -20.70 -14.12 12.48
N PRO A 34 -20.10 -13.44 11.48
CA PRO A 34 -18.71 -13.51 11.02
C PRO A 34 -17.72 -12.51 11.69
N PHE A 35 -18.15 -11.79 12.72
CA PHE A 35 -17.35 -10.74 13.34
C PHE A 35 -16.18 -11.31 14.16
N ILE A 36 -15.07 -10.56 14.19
CA ILE A 36 -13.89 -10.84 14.99
C ILE A 36 -13.71 -9.77 16.06
N CYS A 37 -13.12 -10.16 17.20
CA CYS A 37 -12.78 -9.21 18.25
C CYS A 37 -11.51 -8.45 17.88
N LEU A 38 -11.59 -7.13 17.86
CA LEU A 38 -10.46 -6.23 17.76
C LEU A 38 -10.05 -5.75 19.16
N ASP A 39 -8.79 -5.98 19.49
CA ASP A 39 -8.16 -5.46 20.70
C ASP A 39 -7.85 -3.96 20.51
N LEU A 40 -8.50 -3.12 21.33
CA LEU A 40 -8.26 -1.68 21.41
C LEU A 40 -7.74 -1.34 22.82
N TRP A 41 -7.04 -0.22 22.98
CA TRP A 41 -6.50 0.20 24.28
C TRP A 41 -7.62 0.37 25.33
N MET A 42 -7.75 -0.57 26.27
CA MET A 42 -8.83 -0.64 27.28
C MET A 42 -10.24 -0.93 26.76
N LEU A 43 -10.44 -1.17 25.47
CA LEU A 43 -11.76 -1.38 24.84
C LEU A 43 -11.72 -2.58 23.90
N HIS A 44 -12.86 -3.19 23.60
CA HIS A 44 -12.94 -4.15 22.50
C HIS A 44 -14.01 -3.71 21.50
N GLU A 45 -13.87 -4.15 20.26
CA GLU A 45 -14.88 -3.97 19.21
C GLU A 45 -15.08 -5.28 18.44
N CYS A 46 -16.32 -5.67 18.20
CA CYS A 46 -16.64 -6.74 17.26
C CYS A 46 -16.85 -6.15 15.87
N ARG A 47 -15.99 -6.49 14.91
CA ARG A 47 -16.03 -5.95 13.55
C ARG A 47 -15.75 -7.02 12.50
N CYS A 48 -15.91 -6.66 11.23
CA CYS A 48 -15.52 -7.55 10.15
C CYS A 48 -14.00 -7.78 10.12
N PRO A 49 -13.55 -8.95 9.60
CA PRO A 49 -12.14 -9.19 9.29
C PRO A 49 -11.54 -8.11 8.39
N GLU A 50 -10.21 -8.03 8.38
CA GLU A 50 -9.51 -7.11 7.47
C GLU A 50 -9.88 -7.38 6.00
N GLY A 51 -10.14 -6.31 5.24
CA GLY A 51 -10.62 -6.39 3.86
C GLY A 51 -12.13 -6.63 3.71
N PHE A 52 -12.91 -6.59 4.80
CA PHE A 52 -14.36 -6.75 4.76
C PHE A 52 -15.08 -5.57 5.42
N THR A 53 -16.28 -5.27 4.93
CA THR A 53 -17.20 -4.28 5.49
C THR A 53 -18.53 -4.91 5.90
N ILE A 54 -19.26 -4.24 6.78
CA ILE A 54 -20.58 -4.68 7.25
C ILE A 54 -21.58 -4.55 6.09
N THR A 55 -22.42 -5.57 5.90
CA THR A 55 -23.52 -5.54 4.92
C THR A 55 -24.58 -4.50 5.28
N GLU A 56 -25.37 -4.04 4.31
CA GLU A 56 -26.41 -3.01 4.55
C GLU A 56 -27.42 -3.39 5.64
N ASP A 57 -27.68 -4.70 5.82
CA ASP A 57 -28.57 -5.22 6.86
C ASP A 57 -27.92 -5.33 8.25
N GLY A 58 -26.62 -5.03 8.37
CA GLY A 58 -25.87 -5.02 9.62
C GLY A 58 -25.49 -6.40 10.17
N LYS A 59 -25.75 -7.50 9.43
CA LYS A 59 -25.69 -8.86 9.99
C LYS A 59 -24.49 -9.67 9.52
N ASN A 60 -23.87 -9.30 8.42
CA ASN A 60 -22.83 -10.10 7.78
C ASN A 60 -21.66 -9.20 7.34
N CYS A 61 -20.60 -9.84 6.87
CA CYS A 61 -19.44 -9.18 6.31
C CYS A 61 -19.38 -9.47 4.81
N THR A 62 -19.12 -8.44 4.02
CA THR A 62 -18.89 -8.54 2.57
C THR A 62 -17.53 -7.97 2.22
N ASP A 63 -16.97 -8.44 1.12
CA ASP A 63 -15.68 -7.99 0.59
C ASP A 63 -15.71 -6.47 0.43
N ALA A 64 -14.73 -5.78 1.02
CA ALA A 64 -14.59 -4.35 0.80
C ALA A 64 -14.18 -4.11 -0.65
N ASN A 65 -14.73 -3.06 -1.26
CA ASN A 65 -14.33 -2.64 -2.59
C ASN A 65 -13.46 -1.40 -2.50
N GLU A 66 -12.15 -1.58 -2.40
CA GLU A 66 -11.21 -0.46 -2.26
C GLU A 66 -11.15 0.41 -3.53
N CYS A 67 -11.60 -0.11 -4.69
CA CYS A 67 -11.68 0.66 -5.91
C CYS A 67 -12.69 1.81 -5.86
N LEU A 68 -13.64 1.80 -4.92
CA LEU A 68 -14.59 2.90 -4.74
C LEU A 68 -13.94 4.21 -4.30
N SER A 69 -12.70 4.15 -3.79
CA SER A 69 -11.92 5.34 -3.41
C SER A 69 -11.09 5.92 -4.56
N ASP A 70 -11.23 5.40 -5.79
CA ASP A 70 -10.43 5.75 -6.97
C ASP A 70 -8.91 5.82 -6.70
N PRO A 71 -8.29 4.75 -6.15
CA PRO A 71 -6.91 4.81 -5.69
C PRO A 71 -5.85 4.86 -6.81
N CYS A 72 -6.22 4.48 -8.03
CA CYS A 72 -5.28 4.38 -9.15
C CYS A 72 -5.08 5.72 -9.85
N LEU A 73 -3.83 6.20 -9.89
CA LEU A 73 -3.49 7.51 -10.44
C LEU A 73 -3.23 7.45 -11.95
N ASN A 74 -3.14 8.63 -12.58
CA ASN A 74 -2.73 8.82 -13.98
C ASN A 74 -3.51 7.96 -14.99
N GLY A 75 -4.80 7.75 -14.75
CA GLY A 75 -5.67 6.94 -15.62
C GLY A 75 -5.46 5.43 -15.47
N GLY A 76 -4.88 4.98 -14.35
CA GLY A 76 -4.84 3.56 -13.98
C GLY A 76 -6.24 2.99 -13.78
N SER A 77 -6.44 1.73 -14.17
CA SER A 77 -7.68 1.00 -13.91
C SER A 77 -7.55 0.20 -12.63
N CYS A 78 -8.52 0.34 -11.71
CA CYS A 78 -8.54 -0.40 -10.46
C CYS A 78 -9.22 -1.77 -10.63
N VAL A 79 -8.67 -2.79 -9.98
CA VAL A 79 -9.26 -4.13 -9.90
C VAL A 79 -9.36 -4.54 -8.44
N ASN A 80 -10.59 -4.76 -7.97
CA ASN A 80 -10.86 -5.28 -6.64
C ASN A 80 -10.54 -6.77 -6.57
N LEU A 81 -9.83 -7.19 -5.53
CA LEU A 81 -9.49 -8.58 -5.27
C LEU A 81 -10.46 -9.16 -4.24
N PRO A 82 -10.99 -10.37 -4.47
CA PRO A 82 -11.94 -10.98 -3.55
C PRO A 82 -11.27 -11.47 -2.27
N ASN A 83 -12.09 -11.80 -1.28
CA ASN A 83 -11.71 -12.41 0.02
C ASN A 83 -10.86 -11.50 0.92
N GLY A 84 -11.02 -10.18 0.79
CA GLY A 84 -10.27 -9.19 1.56
C GLY A 84 -8.80 -9.08 1.16
N GLU A 85 -8.42 -9.53 -0.03
CA GLU A 85 -7.06 -9.38 -0.56
C GLU A 85 -6.73 -7.95 -1.02
N GLY A 86 -7.72 -7.05 -1.03
CA GLY A 86 -7.58 -5.63 -1.34
C GLY A 86 -7.75 -5.34 -2.83
N TYR A 87 -6.85 -4.56 -3.42
CA TYR A 87 -6.94 -4.17 -4.83
C TYR A 87 -5.56 -4.05 -5.48
N TYR A 88 -5.54 -3.99 -6.82
CA TYR A 88 -4.36 -3.58 -7.56
C TYR A 88 -4.71 -2.64 -8.73
N CYS A 89 -3.72 -1.86 -9.16
CA CYS A 89 -3.85 -0.95 -10.28
C CYS A 89 -3.19 -1.51 -11.55
N ILE A 90 -3.93 -1.48 -12.66
CA ILE A 90 -3.40 -1.70 -14.00
C ILE A 90 -2.93 -0.35 -14.54
N CYS A 91 -1.62 -0.21 -14.74
CA CYS A 91 -1.02 1.05 -15.15
C CYS A 91 -0.98 1.22 -16.68
N PRO A 92 -1.37 2.39 -17.21
CA PRO A 92 -1.20 2.71 -18.63
C PRO A 92 0.29 2.88 -18.98
N ARG A 93 0.59 2.91 -20.29
CA ARG A 93 1.97 3.09 -20.77
C ARG A 93 2.56 4.38 -20.20
N ARG A 94 3.84 4.33 -19.80
CA ARG A 94 4.65 5.44 -19.25
C ARG A 94 4.43 5.77 -17.77
N VAL A 95 3.60 5.02 -17.04
CA VAL A 95 3.51 5.10 -15.57
C VAL A 95 3.65 3.72 -14.92
N ARG A 96 4.08 3.69 -13.65
CA ARG A 96 4.37 2.48 -12.87
C ARG A 96 4.14 2.71 -11.37
N GLY A 97 4.37 1.66 -10.58
CA GLY A 97 4.23 1.68 -9.13
C GLY A 97 2.84 1.24 -8.67
N LEU A 98 2.69 1.03 -7.36
CA LEU A 98 1.48 0.43 -6.76
C LEU A 98 0.19 1.18 -7.13
N PHE A 99 0.25 2.52 -7.15
CA PHE A 99 -0.87 3.40 -7.49
C PHE A 99 -0.73 4.06 -8.86
N CYS A 100 0.16 3.57 -9.74
CA CYS A 100 0.47 4.20 -11.04
C CYS A 100 0.93 5.67 -10.95
N GLY A 101 1.50 6.09 -9.82
CA GLY A 101 1.97 7.46 -9.57
C GLY A 101 3.38 7.76 -10.10
N ALA A 102 4.21 6.74 -10.30
CA ALA A 102 5.58 6.96 -10.75
C ALA A 102 5.63 7.03 -12.28
N ARG A 103 6.10 8.16 -12.83
CA ARG A 103 6.32 8.28 -14.27
C ARG A 103 7.54 7.43 -14.69
N HIS A 104 7.56 6.99 -15.93
CA HIS A 104 8.79 6.51 -16.55
C HIS A 104 9.81 7.64 -16.50
N GLU A 105 10.77 7.55 -15.59
CA GLU A 105 12.08 8.11 -15.86
C GLU A 105 12.62 7.26 -17.00
N GLU A 106 12.50 7.76 -18.22
CA GLU A 106 13.26 7.23 -19.35
C GLU A 106 14.73 7.41 -18.95
N LYS A 107 15.30 6.39 -18.31
CA LYS A 107 16.75 6.25 -18.12
C LYS A 107 17.32 6.06 -19.53
N VAL A 108 17.45 7.15 -20.25
CA VAL A 108 18.24 7.19 -21.46
C VAL A 108 19.66 6.92 -20.98
N MET A 109 20.14 5.70 -21.22
CA MET A 109 21.52 5.35 -20.98
C MET A 109 22.38 6.14 -21.97
N ARG A 110 22.77 7.35 -21.57
CA ARG A 110 23.70 8.18 -22.34
C ARG A 110 25.11 7.69 -22.06
N LEU A 111 25.78 7.15 -23.08
CA LEU A 111 27.22 6.90 -23.02
C LEU A 111 27.94 8.24 -22.93
N SER A 112 28.94 8.33 -22.04
CA SER A 112 29.78 9.53 -21.97
C SER A 112 30.64 9.66 -23.22
N MET A 113 31.12 10.87 -23.53
CA MET A 113 32.05 11.09 -24.64
C MET A 113 33.31 10.24 -24.51
N ALA A 114 33.76 9.99 -23.27
CA ALA A 114 34.89 9.10 -23.00
C ALA A 114 34.58 7.65 -23.37
N ALA A 115 33.38 7.15 -23.07
CA ALA A 115 32.96 5.81 -23.46
C ALA A 115 32.87 5.67 -24.98
N LEU A 116 32.33 6.67 -25.68
CA LEU A 116 32.28 6.69 -27.14
C LEU A 116 33.68 6.74 -27.77
N ALA A 117 34.59 7.55 -27.22
CA ALA A 117 35.97 7.64 -27.69
C ALA A 117 36.74 6.31 -27.49
N ALA A 118 36.56 5.66 -26.34
CA ALA A 118 37.17 4.35 -26.08
C ALA A 118 36.68 3.29 -27.09
N ILE A 119 35.38 3.25 -27.37
CA ILE A 119 34.80 2.34 -28.39
C ILE A 119 35.42 2.62 -29.76
N LEU A 120 35.53 3.89 -30.16
CA LEU A 120 36.14 4.27 -31.45
C LEU A 120 37.61 3.84 -31.54
N ILE A 121 38.40 4.10 -30.49
CA ILE A 121 39.82 3.72 -30.44
C ILE A 121 39.98 2.20 -30.54
N CYS A 122 39.16 1.43 -29.81
CA CYS A 122 39.16 -0.04 -29.91
C CYS A 122 38.85 -0.51 -31.34
N LEU A 123 37.85 0.07 -32.00
CA LEU A 123 37.50 -0.31 -33.38
C LEU A 123 38.62 0.02 -34.37
N LEU A 124 39.29 1.16 -34.22
CA LEU A 124 40.42 1.53 -35.07
C LEU A 124 41.60 0.56 -34.91
N ASN A 125 41.90 0.15 -33.67
CA ASN A 125 42.94 -0.85 -33.41
C ASN A 125 42.61 -2.21 -34.05
N ILE A 126 41.37 -2.70 -33.89
CA ILE A 126 40.92 -3.97 -34.49
C ILE A 126 41.03 -3.91 -36.03
N LEU A 127 40.61 -2.80 -36.64
CA LEU A 127 40.70 -2.64 -38.10
C LEU A 127 42.16 -2.57 -38.57
N SER A 128 43.05 -1.95 -37.78
CA SER A 128 44.48 -1.89 -38.09
C SER A 128 45.20 -3.23 -37.97
N GLU A 129 44.73 -4.12 -37.09
CA GLU A 129 45.25 -5.48 -36.95
C GLU A 129 44.73 -6.44 -38.04
N SER A 130 43.62 -6.08 -38.70
CA SER A 130 42.99 -6.88 -39.75
C SER A 130 43.48 -6.58 -41.18
N SER A 131 44.42 -5.64 -41.35
CA SER A 131 44.90 -5.15 -42.65
C SER A 131 46.37 -5.47 -42.92
#